data_AF-A0A938VUN8-F1
#
_entry.id   AF-A0A938VUN8-F1
#
_cell.length_a   1.000
_cell.length_b   1.000
_cell.length_c   1.000
_cell.angle_alpha   90.00
_cell.angle_beta   90.00
_cell.angle_gamma   90.00
#
_symmetry.space_group_name_H-M   'P 1'
#
loop_
_entity.id
_entity.type
_entity.pdbx_description
1 polymer ?
#
loop_
_entity_poly.entity_id
_entity_poly.type
_entity_poly.pdbx_seq_one_letter_code
_entity_poly.pdbx_strand_id
1 'polypeptide(L)'
;HFRNKFLCALLNTKPKRLPDPPERPRVIWFHEKAPVLMNPQEPSNPRYKLAFHTHFHLEECPEPYDSWICLDWLVHNQVAKRFHRLSTNNSKENKGFVLKPWVREHHANYNFKDYHRYQNHQDADLVLDAENSDLQFFRD
;
A
#
# COMPACT_ATOMS: atom_id res chain seq x y z
N HIS A 1 6.01 4.33 9.57
CA HIS A 1 5.08 5.35 10.14
C HIS A 1 3.63 5.16 9.66
N PHE A 2 3.36 4.98 8.36
CA PHE A 2 1.99 4.78 7.86
C PHE A 2 1.29 3.57 8.48
N ARG A 3 1.89 2.37 8.43
CA ARG A 3 1.34 1.12 9.01
C ARG A 3 0.75 1.33 10.40
N ASN A 4 1.55 1.83 11.34
CA ASN A 4 1.09 2.04 12.71
C ASN A 4 -0.04 3.07 12.79
N LYS A 5 0.01 4.15 12.01
CA LYS A 5 -1.04 5.17 12.00
C LYS A 5 -2.35 4.63 11.44
N PHE A 6 -2.26 3.85 10.37
CA PHE A 6 -3.38 3.16 9.75
C PHE A 6 -4.01 2.16 10.71
N LEU A 7 -3.24 1.22 11.26
CA LEU A 7 -3.73 0.22 12.20
C LEU A 7 -4.29 0.84 13.49
N CYS A 8 -3.70 1.93 13.98
CA CYS A 8 -4.24 2.65 15.13
C CYS A 8 -5.60 3.28 14.84
N ALA A 9 -5.80 3.82 13.64
CA ALA A 9 -7.08 4.37 13.22
C ALA A 9 -8.12 3.25 13.04
N LEU A 10 -7.71 2.15 12.41
CA LEU A 10 -8.55 0.97 12.15
C LEU A 10 -9.07 0.33 13.45
N LEU A 11 -8.20 0.17 14.43
CA LEU A 11 -8.52 -0.51 15.70
C LEU A 11 -8.87 0.46 16.83
N ASN A 12 -8.93 1.77 16.53
CA ASN A 12 -9.11 2.83 17.51
C ASN A 12 -8.19 2.68 18.75
N THR A 13 -6.89 2.42 18.52
CA THR A 13 -5.90 2.15 19.57
C THR A 13 -4.67 3.05 19.45
N LYS A 14 -3.75 2.94 20.42
CA LYS A 14 -2.47 3.65 20.44
C LYS A 14 -1.37 2.75 19.86
N PRO A 15 -0.29 3.30 19.27
CA PRO A 15 0.77 2.49 18.65
C PRO A 15 1.40 1.43 19.56
N LYS A 16 1.55 1.74 20.86
CA LYS A 16 2.11 0.82 21.88
C LYS A 16 1.14 -0.28 22.32
N ARG A 17 -0.11 -0.23 21.86
CA ARG A 17 -1.20 -1.16 22.18
C ARG A 17 -1.79 -1.77 20.90
N LEU A 18 -1.05 -1.70 19.80
CA LEU A 18 -1.39 -2.48 18.62
C LEU A 18 -1.19 -3.95 18.99
N PRO A 19 -2.23 -4.80 18.89
CA PRO A 19 -2.04 -6.22 19.10
C PRO A 19 -1.25 -6.80 17.92
N ASP A 20 -0.75 -8.02 18.08
CA ASP A 20 -0.19 -8.79 16.96
C ASP A 20 -1.31 -9.50 16.19
N PRO A 21 -1.05 -10.02 14.98
CA PRO A 21 -1.99 -10.93 14.34
C PRO A 21 -2.04 -12.26 15.12
N PRO A 22 -3.21 -12.92 15.22
CA PRO A 22 -4.44 -12.68 14.44
C PRO A 22 -5.40 -11.65 15.04
N GLU A 23 -5.11 -11.04 16.19
CA GLU A 23 -6.00 -10.08 16.86
C GLU A 23 -6.13 -8.74 16.12
N ARG A 24 -5.34 -8.53 15.07
CA ARG A 24 -5.53 -7.49 14.05
C ARG A 24 -5.30 -8.05 12.64
N PRO A 25 -5.81 -7.37 11.59
CA PRO A 25 -5.52 -7.74 10.22
C PRO A 25 -4.01 -7.73 9.94
N ARG A 26 -3.55 -8.73 9.17
CA ARG A 26 -2.18 -8.75 8.62
C ARG A 26 -2.07 -7.77 7.46
N VAL A 27 -0.89 -7.17 7.35
CA VAL A 27 -0.53 -6.26 6.28
C VAL A 27 0.74 -6.74 5.62
N ILE A 28 0.73 -6.95 4.31
CA ILE A 28 1.91 -7.33 3.52
C ILE A 28 2.27 -6.18 2.59
N TRP A 29 3.50 -5.67 2.69
CA TRP A 29 3.98 -4.47 2.02
C TRP A 29 4.85 -4.79 0.81
N PHE A 30 4.66 -4.01 -0.26
CA PHE A 30 5.44 -4.11 -1.48
C PHE A 30 5.84 -2.74 -2.00
N HIS A 31 6.97 -2.70 -2.68
CA HIS A 31 7.44 -1.53 -3.39
C HIS A 31 7.58 -1.83 -4.87
N GLU A 32 7.11 -0.92 -5.70
CA GLU A 32 7.21 -0.99 -7.15
C GLU A 32 7.95 0.24 -7.66
N LYS A 33 8.85 0.04 -8.62
CA LYS A 33 9.49 1.14 -9.32
C LYS A 33 8.91 1.22 -10.73
N ALA A 34 8.08 2.22 -10.98
CA ALA A 34 7.33 2.34 -12.24
C ALA A 34 7.54 3.70 -12.92
N PRO A 35 7.57 3.74 -14.27
CA PRO A 35 7.50 5.00 -15.00
C PRO A 35 6.09 5.60 -14.84
N VAL A 36 6.02 6.86 -14.42
CA VAL A 36 4.78 7.64 -14.29
C VAL A 36 4.77 8.73 -15.36
N LEU A 37 3.69 8.77 -16.12
CA LEU A 37 3.43 9.80 -17.12
C LEU A 37 3.24 11.16 -16.42
N MET A 38 4.04 12.15 -16.81
CA MET A 38 4.02 13.49 -16.21
C MET A 38 3.06 14.45 -16.90
N ASN A 39 2.85 14.27 -18.21
CA ASN A 39 2.01 15.13 -19.04
C ASN A 39 0.92 14.31 -19.75
N PRO A 40 -0.03 13.73 -19.00
CA PRO A 40 -1.09 12.92 -19.60
C PRO A 40 -2.00 13.70 -20.54
N GLN A 41 -1.98 15.03 -20.48
CA GLN A 41 -2.73 15.92 -21.36
C GLN A 41 -2.08 16.07 -22.76
N GLU A 42 -0.83 15.63 -22.95
CA GLU A 42 -0.08 15.76 -24.22
C GLU A 42 0.37 14.39 -24.75
N PRO A 43 -0.56 13.57 -25.27
CA PRO A 43 -0.26 12.19 -25.69
C PRO A 43 0.72 12.09 -26.87
N SER A 44 0.90 13.17 -27.65
CA SER A 44 1.84 13.23 -28.77
C SER A 44 3.31 13.38 -28.34
N ASN A 45 3.58 13.71 -27.08
CA ASN A 45 4.94 13.88 -26.55
C ASN A 45 5.03 13.40 -25.09
N PRO A 46 4.92 12.08 -24.83
CA PRO A 46 4.84 11.58 -23.47
C PRO A 46 6.17 11.75 -22.73
N ARG A 47 6.12 12.35 -21.54
CA ARG A 47 7.26 12.54 -20.65
C ARG A 47 7.06 11.70 -19.40
N TYR A 48 8.03 10.86 -19.09
CA TYR A 48 7.98 9.99 -17.93
C TYR A 48 8.96 10.44 -16.86
N LYS A 49 8.56 10.24 -15.61
CA LYS A 49 9.49 10.20 -14.47
C LYS A 49 9.40 8.85 -13.81
N LEU A 50 10.50 8.46 -13.18
CA LEU A 50 10.53 7.26 -12.38
C LEU A 50 9.92 7.55 -11.00
N ALA A 51 8.94 6.76 -10.59
CA ALA A 51 8.31 6.86 -9.28
C ALA A 51 8.42 5.55 -8.51
N PHE A 52 8.46 5.66 -7.19
CA PHE A 52 8.36 4.53 -6.28
C PHE A 52 6.95 4.49 -5.73
N HIS A 53 6.21 3.43 -6.07
CA HIS A 53 4.90 3.14 -5.52
C HIS A 53 5.05 2.20 -4.34
N THR A 54 4.21 2.40 -3.34
CA THR A 54 4.12 1.52 -2.18
C THR A 54 2.73 0.94 -2.14
N HIS A 55 2.67 -0.39 -2.11
CA HIS A 55 1.45 -1.17 -2.08
C HIS A 55 1.41 -1.90 -0.75
N PHE A 56 0.21 -2.14 -0.23
CA PHE A 56 0.07 -3.16 0.79
C PHE A 56 -1.21 -3.95 0.56
N HIS A 57 -1.15 -5.24 0.84
CA HIS A 57 -2.32 -6.09 0.95
C HIS A 57 -2.75 -6.11 2.39
N LEU A 58 -4.05 -5.95 2.60
CA LEU A 58 -4.68 -5.98 3.89
C LEU A 58 -5.57 -7.21 3.93
N GLU A 59 -5.41 -8.03 4.96
CA GLU A 59 -6.36 -9.11 5.23
C GLU A 59 -7.72 -8.58 5.68
N GLU A 60 -8.64 -9.49 5.98
CA GLU A 60 -9.99 -9.16 6.41
C GLU A 60 -9.99 -8.14 7.55
N CYS A 61 -10.71 -7.03 7.33
CA CYS A 61 -10.86 -5.95 8.30
C CYS A 61 -12.00 -6.25 9.27
N PRO A 62 -11.92 -5.75 10.51
CA PRO A 62 -13.07 -5.76 11.41
C PRO A 62 -14.16 -4.80 10.92
N GLU A 63 -15.42 -5.09 11.28
CA GLU A 63 -16.51 -4.12 11.15
C GLU A 63 -16.18 -2.79 11.86
N PRO A 64 -16.57 -1.63 11.31
CA PRO A 64 -17.32 -1.43 10.07
C PRO A 64 -16.43 -1.24 8.82
N TYR A 65 -15.14 -1.59 8.91
CA TYR A 65 -14.13 -1.33 7.87
C TYR A 65 -13.90 -2.53 6.92
N ASP A 66 -14.69 -3.58 7.07
CA ASP A 66 -14.88 -4.68 6.14
C ASP A 66 -15.47 -4.20 4.79
N SER A 67 -16.21 -3.09 4.80
CA SER A 67 -16.62 -2.38 3.59
C SER A 67 -15.53 -1.46 3.03
N TRP A 68 -15.25 -1.58 1.73
CA TRP A 68 -14.30 -0.71 1.01
C TRP A 68 -14.63 0.78 1.15
N ILE A 69 -15.91 1.15 1.25
CA ILE A 69 -16.35 2.54 1.42
C ILE A 69 -15.92 3.09 2.77
N CYS A 70 -16.16 2.33 3.84
CA CYS A 70 -15.80 2.74 5.20
C CYS A 70 -14.28 2.77 5.37
N LEU A 71 -13.57 1.82 4.76
CA LEU A 71 -12.11 1.79 4.78
C LEU A 71 -11.50 2.98 4.02
N ASP A 72 -12.01 3.31 2.84
CA ASP A 72 -11.59 4.49 2.08
C ASP A 72 -11.83 5.78 2.87
N TRP A 73 -13.01 5.90 3.49
CA TRP A 73 -13.34 7.03 4.35
C TRP A 73 -12.37 7.15 5.52
N LEU A 74 -12.05 6.04 6.20
CA LEU A 74 -11.10 6.01 7.33
C LEU A 74 -9.73 6.53 6.90
N VAL A 75 -9.22 6.04 5.77
CA VAL A 75 -7.90 6.44 5.26
C VAL A 75 -7.90 7.93 4.96
N HIS A 76 -8.84 8.43 4.16
CA HIS A 76 -8.86 9.84 3.78
C HIS A 76 -9.10 10.78 4.96
N ASN A 77 -9.94 10.38 5.92
CA ASN A 77 -10.35 11.27 7.01
C ASN A 77 -9.45 11.23 8.25
N GLN A 78 -8.76 10.12 8.51
CA GLN A 78 -7.99 9.95 9.75
C GLN A 78 -6.51 9.67 9.53
N VAL A 79 -6.16 9.03 8.42
CA VAL A 79 -4.78 8.60 8.14
C VAL A 79 -4.08 9.60 7.23
N ALA A 80 -4.59 9.80 6.01
CA ALA A 80 -3.98 10.59 4.95
C ALA A 80 -3.73 12.06 5.32
N LYS A 81 -4.55 12.65 6.20
CA LYS A 81 -4.36 14.03 6.70
C LYS A 81 -2.98 14.29 7.34
N ARG A 82 -2.27 13.24 7.76
CA ARG A 82 -0.93 13.33 8.35
C ARG A 82 0.20 13.06 7.34
N PHE A 83 -0.13 12.77 6.08
CA PHE A 83 0.83 12.45 5.04
C PHE A 83 0.54 13.31 3.81
N HIS A 84 1.32 14.39 3.66
CA HIS A 84 1.11 15.36 2.57
C HIS A 84 1.00 14.71 1.18
N ARG A 85 1.83 13.70 0.90
CA ARG A 85 1.85 12.96 -0.36
C ARG A 85 0.61 12.10 -0.62
N LEU A 86 -0.12 11.71 0.43
CA LEU A 86 -1.37 10.95 0.30
C LEU A 86 -2.58 11.89 0.17
N SER A 87 -2.45 13.13 0.63
CA SER A 87 -3.49 14.16 0.56
C SER A 87 -3.50 14.96 -0.75
N THR A 88 -2.43 14.91 -1.55
CA THR A 88 -2.32 15.63 -2.81
C THR A 88 -2.66 14.73 -4.00
N ASN A 89 -3.83 14.97 -4.61
CA ASN A 89 -4.20 14.36 -5.89
C ASN A 89 -3.73 15.28 -7.02
N ASN A 90 -2.65 14.90 -7.69
CA ASN A 90 -2.04 15.75 -8.72
C ASN A 90 -2.62 15.49 -10.11
N SER A 91 -3.28 14.34 -10.33
CA SER A 91 -4.06 14.03 -11.53
C SER A 91 -4.99 12.82 -11.30
N LYS A 92 -5.88 12.51 -12.26
CA LYS A 92 -6.69 11.27 -12.24
C LYS A 92 -5.81 10.00 -12.18
N GLU A 93 -4.63 10.08 -12.76
CA GLU A 93 -3.66 8.98 -12.88
C GLU A 93 -2.65 8.96 -11.72
N ASN A 94 -2.55 10.06 -10.96
CA ASN A 94 -1.62 10.21 -9.85
C ASN A 94 -2.39 10.64 -8.59
N LYS A 95 -3.19 9.68 -8.09
CA LYS A 95 -3.87 9.80 -6.81
C LYS A 95 -2.87 9.55 -5.68
N GLY A 96 -2.94 10.35 -4.63
CA GLY A 96 -2.05 10.19 -3.47
C GLY A 96 -2.24 8.86 -2.75
N PHE A 97 -3.47 8.31 -2.75
CA PHE A 97 -3.80 6.99 -2.21
C PHE A 97 -4.85 6.31 -3.10
N VAL A 98 -4.76 4.99 -3.25
CA VAL A 98 -5.72 4.19 -4.01
C VAL A 98 -6.03 2.92 -3.24
N LEU A 99 -7.31 2.69 -2.97
CA LEU A 99 -7.84 1.42 -2.48
C LEU A 99 -8.41 0.62 -3.64
N LYS A 100 -8.04 -0.66 -3.75
CA LYS A 100 -8.57 -1.60 -4.76
C LYS A 100 -8.95 -2.91 -4.09
N PRO A 101 -10.01 -3.59 -4.58
CA PRO A 101 -10.31 -4.95 -4.13
C PRO A 101 -9.19 -5.90 -4.54
N TRP A 102 -8.97 -6.93 -3.72
CA TRP A 102 -8.11 -8.04 -4.07
C TRP A 102 -8.76 -8.84 -5.21
N VAL A 103 -8.05 -8.96 -6.33
CA VAL A 103 -8.48 -9.74 -7.49
C VAL A 103 -7.40 -10.77 -7.78
N ARG A 104 -7.73 -12.04 -7.59
CA ARG A 104 -6.74 -13.13 -7.65
C ARG A 104 -5.99 -13.14 -8.98
N GLU A 105 -6.67 -12.93 -10.09
CA GLU A 105 -6.09 -12.97 -11.44
C GLU A 105 -4.98 -11.93 -11.63
N HIS A 106 -5.14 -10.75 -11.01
CA HIS A 106 -4.17 -9.66 -11.12
C HIS A 106 -3.04 -9.76 -10.11
N HIS A 107 -3.31 -10.33 -8.93
CA HIS A 107 -2.37 -10.26 -7.80
C HIS A 107 -1.73 -11.61 -7.44
N ALA A 108 -2.24 -12.74 -7.92
CA ALA A 108 -1.66 -14.06 -7.64
C ALA A 108 -0.30 -14.26 -8.34
N ASN A 109 -0.04 -13.51 -9.42
CA ASN A 109 1.21 -13.57 -10.18
C ASN A 109 2.16 -12.42 -9.82
N TYR A 110 1.95 -11.74 -8.70
CA TYR A 110 2.93 -10.79 -8.20
C TYR A 110 4.25 -11.54 -7.97
N ASN A 111 5.24 -11.21 -8.78
CA ASN A 111 6.56 -11.80 -8.66
C ASN A 111 7.21 -11.21 -7.42
N PHE A 112 7.19 -11.94 -6.31
CA PHE A 112 7.77 -11.48 -5.06
C PHE A 112 9.29 -11.56 -5.12
N LYS A 113 9.95 -10.41 -5.04
CA LYS A 113 11.40 -10.35 -4.88
C LYS A 113 11.78 -10.08 -3.43
N ASP A 114 12.84 -10.76 -2.99
CA ASP A 114 13.50 -10.50 -1.72
C ASP A 114 13.99 -9.04 -1.68
N TYR A 115 13.51 -8.26 -0.71
CA TYR A 115 13.86 -6.85 -0.63
C TYR A 115 15.35 -6.61 -0.40
N HIS A 116 15.99 -7.35 0.50
CA HIS A 116 17.39 -7.11 0.81
C HIS A 116 18.29 -7.37 -0.41
N ARG A 117 17.97 -8.40 -1.20
CA ARG A 117 18.69 -8.75 -2.42
C ARG A 117 18.35 -7.85 -3.61
N TYR A 118 17.09 -7.45 -3.73
CA TYR A 118 16.59 -6.79 -4.94
C TYR A 118 16.26 -5.30 -4.80
N GLN A 119 16.50 -4.67 -3.64
CA GLN A 119 16.22 -3.24 -3.37
C GLN A 119 16.77 -2.24 -4.42
N ASN A 120 17.83 -2.60 -5.15
CA ASN A 120 18.46 -1.75 -6.17
C ASN A 120 18.14 -2.18 -7.62
N HIS A 121 17.36 -3.24 -7.81
CA HIS A 121 16.96 -3.69 -9.15
C HIS A 121 15.84 -2.78 -9.69
N GLN A 122 15.88 -2.52 -11.00
CA GLN A 122 15.05 -1.49 -11.65
C GLN A 122 14.05 -2.08 -12.65
N ASP A 123 13.48 -3.23 -12.35
CA ASP A 123 12.35 -3.75 -13.11
C ASP A 123 11.03 -3.31 -12.46
N ALA A 124 9.95 -3.32 -13.24
CA ALA A 124 8.59 -2.99 -12.79
C ALA A 124 7.99 -4.06 -11.86
N ASP A 125 8.84 -4.90 -11.25
CA ASP A 125 8.42 -5.98 -10.38
C ASP A 125 8.19 -5.46 -8.95
N LEU A 126 7.36 -6.19 -8.21
CA LEU A 126 7.06 -5.89 -6.82
C LEU A 126 8.12 -6.50 -5.89
N VAL A 127 8.70 -5.66 -5.06
CA VAL A 127 9.70 -6.06 -4.07
C VAL A 127 9.05 -6.11 -2.69
N LEU A 128 9.13 -7.26 -2.00
CA LEU A 128 8.47 -7.50 -0.71
C LEU A 128 9.20 -6.83 0.45
N ASP A 129 8.58 -5.87 1.12
CA ASP A 129 9.11 -5.25 2.34
C ASP A 129 8.87 -6.16 3.55
N ALA A 130 9.81 -7.07 3.79
CA ALA A 130 9.72 -8.06 4.86
C ALA A 130 9.69 -7.45 6.26
N GLU A 131 10.30 -6.28 6.46
CA GLU A 131 10.38 -5.63 7.77
C GLU A 131 9.05 -4.98 8.18
N ASN A 132 8.30 -4.45 7.22
CA ASN A 132 6.98 -3.86 7.49
C ASN A 132 5.82 -4.85 7.31
N SER A 133 6.08 -6.03 6.76
CA SER A 133 5.09 -7.07 6.51
C SER A 133 4.87 -8.00 7.69
N ASP A 134 3.60 -8.37 7.92
CA ASP A 134 3.22 -9.43 8.87
C ASP A 134 3.43 -10.82 8.25
N LEU A 135 4.69 -11.14 7.91
CA LEU A 135 5.05 -12.42 7.32
C LEU A 135 4.96 -13.53 8.37
N GLN A 136 4.19 -14.57 8.06
CA GLN A 136 4.26 -15.84 8.79
C GLN A 136 5.11 -16.79 7.98
N PHE A 137 6.34 -17.03 8.44
CA PHE A 137 7.12 -18.17 8.00
C PHE A 137 6.68 -19.35 8.84
N PHE A 138 5.84 -20.23 8.28
CA PHE A 138 5.69 -21.55 8.86
C PHE A 138 7.06 -22.23 8.76
N ARG A 139 7.65 -22.54 9.92
CA ARG A 139 8.68 -23.57 9.97
C ARG A 139 7.93 -24.89 10.03
N ASP A 140 7.91 -25.60 8.91
CA ASP A 140 7.65 -27.03 8.92
C ASP A 140 8.76 -27.74 9.71
#